data_AF-A0A7V9IGI1-F1
#
_entry.id   AF-A0A7V9IGI1-F1
#
_cell.length_a   1.000
_cell.length_b   1.000
_cell.length_c   1.000
_cell.angle_alpha   90.00
_cell.angle_beta   90.00
_cell.angle_gamma   90.00
#
_symmetry.space_group_name_H-M   'P 1'
#
loop_
_entity.id
_entity.type
_entity.pdbx_description
1 polymer ?
#
loop_
_entity_poly.entity_id
_entity_poly.type
_entity_poly.pdbx_seq_one_letter_code
_entity_poly.pdbx_strand_id
1 'polypeptide(L)'
;MTDIAHTTHEKHHAPAPARRGMKRLTGPGFLRAAWLTPLFWAIGTGIVLFFRWLAHYDPAADWTVITVVAFLTTAPIGFLAGIGAFDYWAYY
;
A
#
# COMPACT_ATOMS: atom_id res chain seq x y z
N MET A 1 -32.38 -18.44 41.07
CA MET A 1 -32.17 -17.65 39.84
C MET A 1 -30.92 -16.82 40.09
N THR A 2 -29.75 -17.40 39.81
CA THR A 2 -28.44 -16.77 40.09
C THR A 2 -28.09 -15.86 38.93
N ASP A 3 -28.04 -14.56 39.22
CA ASP A 3 -27.64 -13.50 38.32
C ASP A 3 -26.15 -13.68 37.98
N ILE A 4 -25.84 -14.17 36.78
CA ILE A 4 -24.47 -14.22 36.28
C ILE A 4 -24.15 -12.81 35.80
N ALA A 5 -23.58 -12.01 36.69
CA ALA A 5 -22.99 -10.72 36.33
C ALA A 5 -21.89 -10.97 35.29
N HIS A 6 -22.23 -10.74 34.03
CA HIS A 6 -21.30 -10.84 32.91
C HIS A 6 -20.34 -9.65 33.01
N THR A 7 -19.25 -9.81 33.75
CA THR A 7 -18.16 -8.84 33.80
C THR A 7 -17.49 -8.80 32.43
N THR A 8 -17.92 -7.86 31.59
CA THR A 8 -17.21 -7.49 30.36
C THR A 8 -15.82 -7.03 30.78
N HIS A 9 -14.81 -7.89 30.61
CA HIS A 9 -13.42 -7.49 30.71
C HIS A 9 -13.14 -6.48 29.59
N GLU A 10 -13.29 -5.19 29.88
CA GLU A 10 -12.67 -4.13 29.09
C GLU A 10 -11.16 -4.32 29.17
N LYS A 11 -10.60 -5.10 28.24
CA LYS A 11 -9.18 -5.07 27.94
C LYS A 11 -8.87 -3.69 27.37
N HIS A 12 -8.63 -2.71 28.23
CA HIS A 12 -7.99 -1.46 27.87
C HIS A 12 -6.59 -1.82 27.36
N HIS A 13 -6.48 -2.03 26.04
CA HIS A 13 -5.20 -2.27 25.39
C HIS A 13 -4.33 -1.04 25.62
N ALA A 14 -3.27 -1.19 26.43
CA ALA A 14 -2.25 -0.17 26.56
C ALA A 14 -1.79 0.25 25.14
N PRO A 15 -1.62 1.55 24.87
CA PRO A 15 -1.24 2.01 23.54
C PRO A 15 0.04 1.31 23.10
N ALA A 16 0.01 0.72 21.90
CA ALA A 16 1.17 0.02 21.36
C ALA A 16 2.39 0.96 21.36
N PRO A 17 3.58 0.47 21.74
CA PRO A 17 4.77 1.31 21.84
C PRO A 17 5.04 1.98 20.50
N ALA A 18 5.32 3.28 20.53
CA ALA A 18 5.60 4.06 19.33
C ALA A 18 6.75 3.41 18.53
N ARG A 19 6.48 3.08 17.26
CA ARG A 19 7.48 2.48 16.37
C ARG A 19 8.71 3.39 16.30
N ARG A 20 9.93 2.85 16.45
CA ARG A 20 11.20 3.60 16.38
C ARG A 20 12.05 3.12 15.22
N GLY A 21 12.87 4.01 14.66
CA GLY A 21 13.81 3.70 13.58
C GLY A 21 13.13 3.28 12.28
N MET A 22 13.76 2.32 11.57
CA MET A 22 13.32 1.81 10.25
C MET A 22 11.87 1.28 10.26
N LYS A 23 11.38 0.84 11.42
CA LYS A 23 9.99 0.37 11.61
C LYS A 23 8.94 1.47 11.38
N ARG A 24 9.33 2.75 11.35
CA ARG A 24 8.44 3.85 10.93
C ARG A 24 8.27 3.92 9.42
N LEU A 25 9.31 3.60 8.65
CA LEU A 25 9.28 3.63 7.18
C LEU A 25 8.57 2.41 6.60
N THR A 26 8.66 1.27 7.28
CA THR A 26 8.06 0.00 6.83
C THR A 26 6.76 -0.36 7.54
N GLY A 27 6.44 0.28 8.67
CA GLY A 27 5.16 0.09 9.33
C GLY A 27 4.01 0.71 8.53
N PRO A 28 2.79 0.14 8.59
CA PRO A 28 1.63 0.72 7.92
C PRO A 28 1.38 2.16 8.38
N GLY A 29 1.17 3.04 7.40
CA GLY A 29 0.89 4.46 7.62
C GLY A 29 1.33 5.34 6.45
N PHE A 30 1.02 6.64 6.55
CA PHE A 30 1.29 7.62 5.49
C PHE A 30 2.76 7.74 5.10
N LEU A 31 3.69 7.52 6.03
CA LEU A 31 5.12 7.56 5.72
C LEU A 31 5.52 6.42 4.76
N ARG A 32 4.96 5.22 4.95
CA ARG A 32 5.16 4.10 4.03
C ARG A 32 4.47 4.34 2.69
N ALA A 33 3.25 4.88 2.72
CA ALA A 33 2.51 5.27 1.52
C ALA A 33 3.25 6.32 0.67
N ALA A 34 3.93 7.27 1.31
CA ALA A 34 4.65 8.34 0.62
C ALA A 34 5.77 7.82 -0.30
N TRP A 35 6.44 6.70 0.04
CA TRP A 35 7.46 6.11 -0.82
C TRP A 35 6.96 4.93 -1.64
N LEU A 36 5.97 4.15 -1.17
CA LEU A 36 5.39 3.06 -1.97
C LEU A 36 4.58 3.55 -3.16
N THR A 37 3.88 4.68 -3.03
CA THR A 37 3.10 5.26 -4.14
C THR A 37 3.99 5.59 -5.35
N PRO A 38 5.07 6.41 -5.23
CA PRO A 38 5.96 6.68 -6.36
C PRO A 38 6.72 5.44 -6.84
N LEU A 39 7.04 4.48 -5.94
CA LEU A 39 7.66 3.21 -6.35
C LEU A 39 6.74 2.42 -7.29
N PHE A 40 5.48 2.23 -6.92
CA PHE A 40 4.52 1.50 -7.75
C PHE A 40 4.17 2.27 -9.03
N TRP A 41 4.07 3.60 -8.97
CA TRP A 41 3.95 4.43 -10.17
C TRP A 41 5.10 4.20 -11.15
N ALA A 42 6.34 4.14 -10.65
CA ALA A 42 7.52 3.89 -11.47
C ALA A 42 7.50 2.46 -12.07
N ILE A 43 7.03 1.47 -11.31
CA ILE A 43 6.82 0.10 -11.80
C ILE A 43 5.77 0.10 -12.92
N GLY A 44 4.61 0.75 -12.72
CA GLY A 44 3.56 0.84 -13.75
C GLY A 44 4.04 1.55 -15.02
N THR A 45 4.78 2.64 -14.86
CA THR A 45 5.40 3.35 -15.99
C THR A 45 6.41 2.45 -16.71
N GLY A 46 7.26 1.75 -15.97
CA GLY A 46 8.24 0.81 -16.51
C GLY A 46 7.58 -0.34 -17.30
N ILE A 47 6.47 -0.89 -16.81
CA ILE A 47 5.68 -1.90 -17.52
C ILE A 47 5.20 -1.35 -18.87
N VAL A 48 4.61 -0.16 -18.88
CA VAL A 48 4.12 0.47 -20.11
C VAL A 48 5.25 0.68 -21.11
N LEU A 49 6.36 1.31 -20.67
CA LEU A 49 7.49 1.58 -21.54
C LEU A 49 8.12 0.29 -22.09
N PHE A 50 8.32 -0.71 -21.23
CA PHE A 50 8.94 -1.99 -21.60
C PHE A 50 8.13 -2.72 -22.68
N PHE A 51 6.83 -2.90 -22.46
CA PHE A 51 6.00 -3.65 -23.42
C PHE A 51 5.72 -2.87 -24.70
N ARG A 52 5.58 -1.54 -24.63
CA ARG A 52 5.40 -0.71 -25.83
C ARG A 52 6.67 -0.64 -26.67
N TRP A 53 7.83 -0.57 -26.02
CA TRP A 53 9.12 -0.69 -26.69
C TRP A 53 9.29 -2.06 -27.36
N LEU A 54 8.95 -3.15 -26.64
CA LEU A 54 8.98 -4.51 -27.18
C LEU A 54 8.02 -4.70 -28.37
N ALA A 55 6.89 -3.99 -28.38
CA ALA A 55 5.92 -3.99 -29.46
C ALA A 55 6.23 -3.01 -30.60
N HIS A 56 7.38 -2.31 -30.54
CA HIS A 56 7.78 -1.29 -31.53
C HIS A 56 6.75 -0.15 -31.73
N TYR A 57 5.99 0.21 -30.69
CA TYR A 57 5.11 1.38 -30.75
C TYR A 57 5.91 2.67 -30.56
N ASP A 58 5.65 3.67 -31.41
CA ASP A 58 6.27 5.00 -31.37
C ASP A 58 5.20 6.09 -31.22
N PRO A 59 5.20 6.91 -30.15
CA PRO A 59 6.12 6.84 -29.01
C PRO A 59 5.84 5.64 -28.09
N ALA A 60 6.93 5.07 -27.55
CA ALA A 60 6.83 4.06 -26.49
C ALA A 60 6.19 4.66 -25.23
N ALA A 61 6.43 5.95 -24.96
CA ALA A 61 5.80 6.72 -23.89
C ALA A 61 4.44 7.28 -24.33
N ASP A 62 3.39 6.49 -24.18
CA ASP A 62 2.00 6.94 -24.37
C ASP A 62 1.41 7.40 -23.03
N TRP A 63 1.14 8.70 -22.91
CA TRP A 63 0.62 9.30 -21.68
C TRP A 63 -0.77 8.84 -21.30
N THR A 64 -1.60 8.42 -22.25
CA THR A 64 -2.93 7.86 -21.95
C THR A 64 -2.76 6.52 -21.26
N VAL A 65 -1.90 5.66 -21.80
CA VAL A 65 -1.62 4.34 -21.22
C VAL A 65 -0.90 4.47 -19.88
N ILE A 66 0.08 5.37 -19.76
CA ILE A 66 0.76 5.67 -18.48
C ILE A 66 -0.26 6.18 -17.45
N THR A 67 -1.20 7.04 -17.83
CA THR A 67 -2.24 7.53 -16.91
C THR A 67 -3.06 6.37 -16.35
N VAL A 68 -3.54 5.46 -17.21
CA VAL A 68 -4.35 4.33 -16.77
C VAL A 68 -3.55 3.34 -15.91
N VAL A 69 -2.36 2.94 -16.35
CA VAL A 69 -1.56 1.88 -15.70
C VAL A 69 -0.78 2.41 -14.49
N ALA A 70 -0.07 3.53 -14.65
CA ALA A 70 0.78 4.08 -13.61
C ALA A 70 -0.02 4.88 -12.57
N PHE A 71 -0.85 5.84 -13.02
CA PHE A 71 -1.55 6.76 -12.11
C PHE A 71 -2.85 6.20 -11.53
N LEU A 72 -3.67 5.52 -12.34
CA LEU A 72 -5.00 5.07 -11.91
C LEU A 72 -5.03 3.62 -11.40
N THR A 73 -3.95 2.86 -11.60
CA THR A 73 -3.88 1.45 -11.18
C THR A 73 -2.76 1.20 -10.19
N THR A 74 -1.50 1.22 -10.62
CA THR A 74 -0.38 0.80 -9.77
C THR A 74 -0.10 1.77 -8.63
N ALA A 75 -0.14 3.10 -8.85
CA ALA A 75 0.04 4.07 -7.77
C ALA A 75 -1.00 3.94 -6.64
N PRO A 76 -2.33 3.82 -6.91
CA PRO A 76 -3.32 3.52 -5.89
C PRO A 76 -3.05 2.20 -5.14
N ILE A 77 -2.60 1.16 -5.83
CA ILE A 77 -2.22 -0.11 -5.20
C ILE A 77 -1.03 0.11 -4.23
N GLY A 78 0.00 0.84 -4.65
CA GLY A 78 1.14 1.21 -3.80
C GLY A 78 0.73 2.04 -2.59
N PHE A 79 -0.20 2.98 -2.77
CA PHE A 79 -0.76 3.78 -1.68
C PHE A 79 -1.50 2.90 -0.66
N LEU A 80 -2.41 2.04 -1.12
CA LEU A 80 -3.18 1.11 -0.29
C LEU A 80 -2.26 0.14 0.47
N ALA A 81 -1.23 -0.39 -0.22
CA ALA A 81 -0.20 -1.21 0.42
C ALA A 81 0.58 -0.42 1.48
N GLY A 82 0.87 0.86 1.25
CA GLY A 82 1.59 1.69 2.21
C GLY A 82 0.82 2.06 3.45
N ILE A 83 -0.48 2.31 3.34
CA ILE A 83 -1.32 2.53 4.53
C ILE A 83 -1.61 1.22 5.30
N GLY A 84 -1.24 0.07 4.74
CA GLY A 84 -1.42 -1.24 5.37
C GLY A 84 -2.73 -1.93 5.04
N ALA A 85 -3.43 -1.51 3.98
CA ALA A 85 -4.70 -2.12 3.58
C ALA A 85 -4.57 -3.63 3.27
N PHE A 86 -3.36 -4.12 2.97
CA PHE A 86 -3.08 -5.53 2.68
C PHE A 86 -2.21 -6.21 3.75
N ASP A 87 -1.85 -5.53 4.84
CA ASP A 87 -0.93 -6.10 5.84
C ASP A 87 -1.52 -7.33 6.56
N TYR A 88 -2.86 -7.46 6.60
CA TYR A 88 -3.53 -8.64 7.15
C TYR A 88 -3.38 -9.88 6.27
N TRP A 89 -3.16 -9.70 4.96
CA TRP A 89 -2.93 -10.80 4.02
C TRP A 89 -1.55 -11.44 4.21
N ALA A 90 -0.57 -10.65 4.64
CA ALA A 90 0.81 -11.10 4.88
C ALA A 90 1.03 -11.67 6.30
N TYR A 91 -0.03 -11.76 7.12
CA TYR A 91 0.05 -12.20 8.52
C TYR A 91 -0.39 -13.66 8.72
N TYR A 92 -0.76 -14.36 7.63
CA TYR A 92 -1.02 -15.80 7.58
C TYR A 92 0.13 -16.51 6.85
#